data_AF-A0A7W0N6W1-F1
#
_entry.id   AF-A0A7W0N6W1-F1
#
_cell.length_a   1.000
_cell.length_b   1.000
_cell.length_c   1.000
_cell.angle_alpha   90.00
_cell.angle_beta   90.00
_cell.angle_gamma   90.00
#
_symmetry.space_group_name_H-M   'P 1'
#
loop_
_entity.id
_entity.type
_entity.pdbx_description
1 polymer ?
#
loop_
_entity_poly.entity_id
_entity_poly.type
_entity_poly.pdbx_seq_one_letter_code
_entity_poly.pdbx_strand_id
1 'polypeptide(L)'
;ERDYGHLGNMKFTMTKDGRTRTAKFNWTENLTAKILADEYRKISQQFVWQFDINVARENQPLESPTLMNSLDGLIRRDEISDPNQMIPMLKELSNDERLPLLARNHATKIIKQIEKKKEEKK
;
A
#
# COMPACT_ATOMS: atom_id res chain seq x y z
N GLU A 1 26.03 11.43 -5.94
CA GLU A 1 24.93 10.55 -5.50
C GLU A 1 25.49 9.61 -4.45
N ARG A 2 24.80 9.41 -3.32
CA ARG A 2 25.28 8.55 -2.21
C ARG A 2 24.74 7.14 -2.40
N ASP A 3 25.56 6.12 -2.14
CA ASP A 3 25.14 4.73 -2.21
C ASP A 3 24.65 4.25 -0.83
N TYR A 4 23.35 3.97 -0.73
CA TYR A 4 22.73 3.34 0.42
C TYR A 4 22.08 2.00 0.01
N GLY A 5 22.90 0.99 -0.26
CA GLY A 5 22.45 -0.33 -0.70
C GLY A 5 21.36 -1.00 0.16
N HIS A 6 21.29 -0.69 1.45
CA HIS A 6 20.26 -1.20 2.36
C HIS A 6 18.85 -0.66 2.07
N LEU A 7 18.71 0.43 1.31
CA LEU A 7 17.41 1.00 0.91
C LEU A 7 16.83 0.36 -0.35
N GLY A 8 17.55 -0.59 -0.95
CA GLY A 8 17.22 -1.18 -2.25
C GLY A 8 17.50 -0.24 -3.42
N ASN A 9 17.42 -0.77 -4.64
CA ASN A 9 17.65 0.00 -5.86
C ASN A 9 16.34 0.26 -6.59
N MET A 10 16.06 1.52 -6.93
CA MET A 10 14.95 1.90 -7.79
C MET A 10 15.45 2.09 -9.22
N LYS A 11 14.72 1.55 -10.19
CA LYS A 11 15.03 1.68 -11.62
C LYS A 11 13.81 2.28 -12.34
N PHE A 12 13.97 3.51 -12.81
CA PHE A 12 12.96 4.18 -13.63
C PHE A 12 13.39 4.12 -15.08
N THR A 13 12.52 3.60 -15.95
CA THR A 13 12.73 3.58 -17.40
C THR A 13 11.64 4.40 -18.05
N MET A 14 12.01 5.43 -18.82
CA MET A 14 11.08 6.25 -19.57
C MET A 14 11.36 6.10 -21.07
N THR A 15 10.33 5.77 -21.83
CA THR A 15 10.37 5.69 -23.29
C THR A 15 9.45 6.75 -23.88
N LYS A 16 9.99 7.60 -24.75
CA LYS A 16 9.23 8.64 -25.46
C LYS A 16 9.80 8.84 -26.86
N ASP A 17 8.93 8.83 -27.88
CA ASP A 17 9.29 9.06 -29.29
C ASP A 17 10.47 8.19 -29.76
N GLY A 18 10.46 6.90 -29.38
CA GLY A 18 11.51 5.94 -29.70
C GLY A 18 12.81 6.08 -28.90
N ARG A 19 12.93 7.09 -28.03
CA ARG A 19 14.09 7.27 -27.14
C ARG A 19 13.80 6.70 -25.76
N THR A 20 14.75 5.94 -25.22
CA THR A 20 14.65 5.34 -23.88
C THR A 20 15.73 5.91 -22.97
N ARG A 21 15.37 6.34 -21.76
CA ARG A 21 16.31 6.66 -20.70
C ARG A 21 16.01 5.86 -19.45
N THR A 22 17.05 5.38 -18.80
CA THR A 22 16.97 4.63 -17.55
C THR A 22 17.77 5.35 -16.47
N ALA A 23 17.14 5.61 -15.33
CA ALA A 23 17.81 6.05 -14.12
C ALA A 23 17.77 4.94 -13.08
N LYS A 24 18.90 4.66 -12.42
CA LYS A 24 19.00 3.72 -11.31
C LYS A 24 19.66 4.42 -10.14
N PHE A 25 18.98 4.47 -9.00
CA PHE A 25 19.48 5.06 -7.78
C PHE A 25 18.86 4.39 -6.56
N ASN A 26 19.56 4.45 -5.43
CA ASN A 26 19.02 4.06 -4.13
C ASN A 26 18.74 5.27 -3.24
N TRP A 27 19.37 6.41 -3.54
CA TRP A 27 19.13 7.69 -2.90
C TRP A 27 19.34 8.82 -3.90
N THR A 28 18.56 9.90 -3.75
CA THR A 28 18.68 11.09 -4.59
C THR A 28 18.40 12.35 -3.76
N GLU A 29 19.17 13.42 -4.02
CA GLU A 29 18.91 14.75 -3.45
C GLU A 29 17.89 15.55 -4.30
N ASN A 30 17.54 15.03 -5.48
CA ASN A 30 16.51 15.64 -6.32
C ASN A 30 15.12 15.39 -5.72
N LEU A 31 14.49 16.45 -5.23
CA LEU A 31 13.19 16.38 -4.55
C LEU A 31 12.09 15.76 -5.43
N THR A 32 12.03 16.09 -6.72
CA THR A 32 11.02 15.55 -7.64
C THR A 32 11.22 14.05 -7.87
N ALA A 33 12.47 13.61 -8.04
CA ALA A 33 12.78 12.19 -8.18
C ALA A 33 12.46 11.42 -6.90
N LYS A 34 12.69 12.03 -5.73
CA LYS A 34 12.34 11.46 -4.43
C LYS A 34 10.82 11.31 -4.25
N ILE A 35 10.04 12.35 -4.54
CA ILE A 35 8.57 12.31 -4.48
C ILE A 35 8.03 11.18 -5.37
N LEU A 36 8.52 11.11 -6.62
CA LEU A 36 8.12 10.05 -7.55
C LEU A 36 8.45 8.66 -6.99
N ALA A 37 9.68 8.49 -6.51
CA ALA A 37 10.14 7.23 -5.91
C ALA A 37 9.30 6.79 -4.70
N ASP A 38 9.02 7.73 -3.80
CA ASP A 38 8.22 7.45 -2.60
C ASP A 38 6.79 7.08 -2.98
N GLU A 39 6.20 7.74 -3.99
CA GLU A 39 4.87 7.41 -4.47
C GLU A 39 4.80 5.99 -5.07
N TYR A 40 5.75 5.62 -5.94
CA TYR A 40 5.82 4.26 -6.48
C TYR A 40 6.07 3.21 -5.39
N ARG A 41 6.82 3.56 -4.33
CA ARG A 41 7.00 2.68 -3.18
C ARG A 41 5.67 2.46 -2.44
N LYS A 42 4.89 3.52 -2.20
CA LYS A 42 3.54 3.39 -1.60
C LYS A 42 2.62 2.53 -2.45
N ILE A 43 2.62 2.71 -3.78
CA ILE A 43 1.85 1.88 -4.71
C ILE A 43 2.27 0.41 -4.58
N SER A 44 3.57 0.13 -4.65
CA SER A 44 4.08 -1.24 -4.51
C SER A 44 3.70 -1.85 -3.16
N GLN A 45 3.84 -1.09 -2.08
CA GLN A 45 3.50 -1.54 -0.73
C GLN A 45 2.02 -1.88 -0.62
N GLN A 46 1.14 -1.07 -1.22
CA GLN A 46 -0.30 -1.34 -1.28
C GLN A 46 -0.61 -2.69 -1.93
N PHE A 47 0.02 -3.02 -3.07
CA PHE A 47 -0.21 -4.31 -3.74
C PHE A 47 0.32 -5.49 -2.94
N VAL A 48 1.49 -5.35 -2.30
CA VAL A 48 2.03 -6.39 -1.41
C VAL A 48 1.06 -6.67 -0.28
N TRP A 49 0.52 -5.62 0.36
CA TRP A 49 -0.46 -5.81 1.44
C TRP A 49 -1.75 -6.47 0.98
N GLN A 50 -2.29 -6.08 -0.17
CA GLN A 50 -3.48 -6.74 -0.73
C GLN A 50 -3.22 -8.23 -0.98
N PHE A 51 -2.05 -8.57 -1.52
CA PHE A 51 -1.65 -9.95 -1.74
C PHE A 51 -1.55 -10.72 -0.42
N ASP A 52 -0.80 -10.21 0.56
CA ASP A 52 -0.60 -10.88 1.85
C ASP A 52 -1.91 -11.12 2.60
N ILE A 53 -2.84 -10.15 2.55
CA ILE A 53 -4.16 -10.26 3.15
C ILE A 53 -4.99 -11.37 2.45
N ASN A 54 -4.94 -11.46 1.13
CA ASN A 54 -5.66 -12.49 0.39
C ASN A 54 -5.07 -13.89 0.67
N VAL A 55 -3.74 -14.01 0.73
CA VAL A 55 -3.07 -15.27 1.09
C VAL A 55 -3.45 -15.70 2.51
N ALA A 56 -3.45 -14.77 3.47
CA ALA A 56 -3.82 -15.07 4.85
C ALA A 56 -5.31 -15.44 4.98
N ARG A 57 -6.20 -14.76 4.24
CA ARG A 57 -7.63 -15.10 4.17
C ARG A 57 -7.85 -16.55 3.75
N GLU A 58 -7.04 -17.08 2.84
CA GLU A 58 -7.17 -18.45 2.34
C GLU A 58 -6.48 -19.48 3.24
N ASN A 59 -5.27 -19.17 3.73
CA ASN A 59 -4.38 -20.17 4.33
C ASN A 59 -4.26 -20.04 5.86
N GLN A 60 -4.40 -18.83 6.41
CA GLN A 60 -4.21 -18.54 7.84
C GLN A 60 -5.21 -17.49 8.35
N PRO A 61 -6.54 -17.76 8.34
CA PRO A 61 -7.56 -16.78 8.70
C PRO A 61 -7.38 -16.15 10.09
N LEU A 62 -6.78 -16.88 11.03
CA LEU A 62 -6.51 -16.44 12.40
C LEU A 62 -5.50 -15.28 12.50
N GLU A 63 -4.63 -15.10 11.50
CA GLU A 63 -3.66 -13.99 11.44
C GLU A 63 -4.26 -12.69 10.90
N SER A 64 -5.46 -12.76 10.30
CA SER A 64 -6.13 -11.61 9.69
C SER A 64 -6.29 -10.40 10.63
N PRO A 65 -6.59 -10.53 11.94
CA PRO A 65 -6.64 -9.38 12.85
C PRO A 65 -5.31 -8.62 12.94
N THR A 66 -4.18 -9.34 12.97
CA THR A 66 -2.83 -8.73 13.02
C THR A 66 -2.53 -7.97 11.74
N LEU A 67 -2.87 -8.55 10.58
CA LEU A 67 -2.70 -7.90 9.28
C LEU A 67 -3.57 -6.65 9.16
N MET A 68 -4.82 -6.70 9.64
CA MET A 68 -5.70 -5.53 9.67
C MET A 68 -5.16 -4.41 10.57
N ASN A 69 -4.57 -4.74 11.72
CA ASN A 69 -3.93 -3.76 12.59
C ASN A 69 -2.75 -3.08 11.90
N SER A 70 -1.91 -3.86 11.21
CA SER A 70 -0.80 -3.33 10.43
C SER A 70 -1.29 -2.39 9.33
N LEU A 71 -2.32 -2.80 8.58
CA LEU A 71 -2.93 -1.98 7.52
C LEU A 71 -3.51 -0.67 8.05
N ASP A 72 -4.22 -0.70 9.19
CA ASP A 72 -4.72 0.51 9.87
C ASP A 72 -3.56 1.48 10.18
N GLY A 73 -2.42 0.95 10.64
CA GLY A 73 -1.20 1.73 10.86
C GLY A 73 -0.67 2.42 9.60
N LEU A 74 -0.57 1.69 8.48
CA LEU A 74 -0.09 2.24 7.20
C LEU A 74 -1.00 3.36 6.69
N ILE A 75 -2.32 3.15 6.76
CA ILE A 75 -3.32 4.13 6.31
C ILE A 75 -3.26 5.40 7.16
N ARG A 76 -3.00 5.28 8.47
CA ARG A 76 -2.83 6.44 9.35
C ARG A 76 -1.57 7.23 9.04
N ARG A 77 -0.47 6.55 8.70
CA ARG A 77 0.82 7.16 8.35
C ARG A 77 0.93 7.65 6.90
N ASP A 78 -0.14 7.53 6.11
CA ASP A 78 -0.15 7.90 4.68
C ASP A 78 0.87 7.07 3.86
N GLU A 79 1.08 5.82 4.23
CA GLU A 79 2.02 4.88 3.56
C GLU A 79 1.35 4.09 2.42
N ILE A 80 0.09 4.39 2.11
CA ILE A 80 -0.70 3.80 1.02
C ILE A 80 -1.03 4.90 0.02
N SER A 81 -0.77 4.65 -1.27
CA SER A 81 -0.94 5.63 -2.35
C SER A 81 -2.43 5.93 -2.62
N ASP A 82 -3.24 4.91 -2.89
CA ASP A 82 -4.68 5.06 -3.10
C ASP A 82 -5.47 4.07 -2.23
N PRO A 83 -5.75 4.44 -0.96
CA PRO A 83 -6.52 3.60 -0.06
C PRO A 83 -7.93 3.25 -0.59
N ASN A 84 -8.51 4.07 -1.48
CA ASN A 84 -9.87 3.83 -1.98
C ASN A 84 -9.97 2.54 -2.80
N GLN A 85 -8.89 2.17 -3.51
CA GLN A 85 -8.82 0.92 -4.27
C GLN A 85 -8.90 -0.32 -3.39
N MET A 86 -8.64 -0.18 -2.09
CA MET A 86 -8.71 -1.29 -1.13
C MET A 86 -10.13 -1.52 -0.62
N ILE A 87 -11.07 -0.58 -0.82
CA ILE A 87 -12.44 -0.66 -0.28
C ILE A 87 -13.18 -1.93 -0.73
N PRO A 88 -13.16 -2.36 -2.01
CA PRO A 88 -13.83 -3.59 -2.43
C PRO A 88 -13.34 -4.82 -1.65
N MET A 89 -12.02 -5.00 -1.55
CA MET A 89 -11.40 -6.08 -0.78
C MET A 89 -11.79 -5.99 0.71
N LEU A 90 -11.72 -4.80 1.32
CA LEU A 90 -12.09 -4.61 2.72
C LEU A 90 -13.57 -4.94 2.97
N LYS A 91 -14.47 -4.65 2.02
CA LYS A 91 -15.89 -5.01 2.10
C LYS A 91 -16.07 -6.53 2.08
N GLU A 92 -15.35 -7.24 1.22
CA GLU A 92 -15.35 -8.71 1.23
C GLU A 92 -14.90 -9.25 2.59
N LEU A 93 -13.77 -8.77 3.11
CA LEU A 93 -13.23 -9.19 4.41
C LEU A 93 -14.20 -8.90 5.57
N SER A 94 -14.92 -7.78 5.53
CA SER A 94 -15.90 -7.44 6.57
C SER A 94 -17.09 -8.40 6.63
N ASN A 95 -17.43 -9.03 5.50
CA ASN A 95 -18.55 -9.96 5.37
C ASN A 95 -18.10 -11.43 5.37
N ASP A 96 -16.80 -11.72 5.40
CA ASP A 96 -16.28 -13.08 5.37
C ASP A 96 -16.40 -13.76 6.74
N GLU A 97 -17.34 -14.70 6.86
CA GLU A 97 -17.62 -15.44 8.10
C GLU A 97 -16.48 -16.37 8.53
N ARG A 98 -15.54 -16.69 7.63
CA ARG A 98 -14.36 -17.50 7.94
C ARG A 98 -13.34 -16.73 8.77
N LEU A 99 -13.43 -15.40 8.75
CA LEU A 99 -12.51 -14.53 9.48
C LEU A 99 -13.00 -14.29 10.91
N PRO A 100 -12.06 -14.15 11.87
CA PRO A 100 -12.42 -13.72 13.22
C PRO A 100 -13.23 -12.41 13.21
N LEU A 101 -14.24 -12.32 14.08
CA LEU A 101 -15.09 -11.12 14.21
C LEU A 101 -14.27 -9.83 14.39
N LEU A 102 -13.15 -9.93 15.10
CA LEU A 102 -12.22 -8.82 15.27
C LEU A 102 -11.68 -8.31 13.92
N ALA A 103 -11.23 -9.21 13.03
CA ALA A 103 -10.72 -8.81 11.71
C ALA A 103 -11.81 -8.12 10.87
N ARG A 104 -13.03 -8.66 10.90
CA ARG A 104 -14.20 -8.10 10.19
C ARG A 104 -14.55 -6.68 10.68
N ASN A 105 -14.53 -6.49 12.00
CA ASN A 105 -14.75 -5.18 12.62
C ASN A 105 -13.64 -4.19 12.27
N HIS A 106 -12.39 -4.64 12.24
CA HIS A 106 -11.26 -3.80 11.80
C HIS A 106 -11.40 -3.39 10.33
N ALA A 107 -11.73 -4.31 9.43
CA ALA A 107 -11.98 -3.98 8.02
C ALA A 107 -13.07 -2.90 7.88
N THR A 108 -14.17 -3.03 8.63
CA THR A 108 -15.26 -2.03 8.67
C THR A 108 -14.77 -0.67 9.18
N LYS A 109 -13.93 -0.66 10.22
CA LYS A 109 -13.33 0.56 10.77
C LYS A 109 -12.41 1.23 9.74
N ILE A 110 -11.62 0.45 9.01
CA ILE A 110 -10.70 0.96 7.98
C ILE A 110 -11.50 1.59 6.83
N ILE A 111 -12.57 0.95 6.36
CA ILE A 111 -13.44 1.51 5.32
C ILE A 111 -13.94 2.91 5.71
N LYS A 112 -14.49 3.05 6.93
CA LYS A 112 -14.96 4.34 7.44
C LYS A 112 -13.85 5.40 7.51
N GLN A 113 -12.64 5.00 7.88
CA GLN A 113 -11.49 5.92 7.91
C GLN A 113 -11.11 6.41 6.50
N ILE A 114 -11.11 5.51 5.52
CA ILE A 114 -10.80 5.85 4.12
C ILE A 114 -11.87 6.79 3.56
N GLU A 115 -13.15 6.47 3.76
CA GLU A 115 -14.28 7.28 3.31
C GLU A 115 -14.26 8.67 3.93
N LYS A 116 -14.02 8.78 5.24
CA LYS A 116 -13.88 10.07 5.93
C LYS A 116 -12.72 10.90 5.36
N LYS A 117 -11.54 10.30 5.18
CA LYS A 117 -10.37 11.00 4.58
C LYS A 117 -10.66 11.48 3.15
N LYS A 118 -11.49 10.76 2.39
CA LYS A 118 -11.89 11.16 1.03
C LYS A 118 -12.81 12.38 1.06
N GLU A 119 -13.73 12.46 2.02
CA GLU A 119 -14.61 13.61 2.21
C GLU A 119 -13.81 14.86 2.64
N GLU A 120 -12.82 14.71 3.51
CA GLU A 120 -11.94 15.82 3.95
C GLU A 120 -11.04 16.37 2.82
N LYS A 121 -10.76 15.57 1.79
CA LYS A 121 -9.93 15.96 0.63
C LYS A 121 -10.75 16.57 -0.53
N LYS A 122 -12.08 16.56 -0.45
CA LYS A 122 -12.99 17.16 -1.45
C LYS A 122 -13.30 18.61 -1.12
#